data_AF-A0A6C0E5Q1-F1
#
_entry.id   AF-A0A6C0E5Q1-F1
#
_cell.length_a   1.000
_cell.length_b   1.000
_cell.length_c   1.000
_cell.angle_alpha   90.00
_cell.angle_beta   90.00
_cell.angle_gamma   90.00
#
_symmetry.space_group_name_H-M   'P 1'
#
loop_
_entity.id
_entity.type
_entity.pdbx_description
1 polymer ?
#
loop_
_entity_poly.entity_id
_entity_poly.type
_entity_poly.pdbx_seq_one_letter_code
_entity_poly.pdbx_strand_id
1 'polypeptide(L)'
;MNNYLQNRPPLMSDGRSFSSWQPEAVVNKRIQENAGITSNWQYRQYMQQNGVKIMNFNSVQAEHDGGLDVSLKFDNSKSSNPYVYKSVFDSSKPYQMSDLKAPYMSREQLNARMVAPTIQPNQQDR
;
A
#
# COMPACT_ATOMS: atom_id res chain seq x y z
N MET A 1 8.55 16.53 27.35
CA MET A 1 7.89 16.80 26.06
C MET A 1 6.54 16.09 26.09
N ASN A 2 5.44 16.84 26.02
CA ASN A 2 4.08 16.31 26.15
C ASN A 2 3.60 15.73 24.81
N ASN A 3 3.59 14.40 24.68
CA ASN A 3 3.04 13.72 23.51
C ASN A 3 1.51 13.58 23.65
N TYR A 4 0.79 14.58 23.15
CA TYR A 4 -0.69 14.62 23.09
C TYR A 4 -1.30 13.59 22.10
N LEU A 5 -0.47 12.76 21.46
CA LEU A 5 -0.85 11.74 20.48
C LEU A 5 -0.97 10.33 21.08
N GLN A 6 -0.74 10.18 22.39
CA GLN A 6 -0.58 8.87 23.05
C GLN A 6 -1.87 8.04 23.15
N ASN A 7 -3.04 8.65 22.91
CA ASN A 7 -4.36 8.00 23.02
C ASN A 7 -5.12 7.91 21.68
N ARG A 8 -4.44 8.02 20.54
CA ARG A 8 -5.05 7.68 19.25
C ARG A 8 -4.56 6.31 18.81
N PRO A 9 -5.47 5.38 18.46
CA PRO A 9 -5.03 4.14 17.87
C PRO A 9 -4.22 4.47 16.61
N PRO A 10 -3.09 3.79 16.37
CA PRO A 10 -2.38 3.93 15.11
C PRO A 10 -3.38 3.66 13.97
N LEU A 11 -3.25 4.42 12.87
CA LEU A 11 -4.10 4.29 11.67
C LEU A 11 -4.09 2.88 11.07
N MET A 12 -3.17 2.01 11.53
CA MET A 12 -2.96 0.63 11.11
C MET A 12 -3.09 -0.36 12.30
N SER A 13 -3.94 -0.07 13.29
CA SER A 13 -4.22 -1.00 14.43
C SER A 13 -5.08 -2.21 14.04
N ASP A 14 -5.67 -2.20 12.86
CA ASP A 14 -6.32 -3.36 12.26
C ASP A 14 -5.22 -4.38 11.94
N GLY A 15 -5.14 -5.47 12.69
CA GLY A 15 -4.04 -6.45 12.75
C GLY A 15 -3.73 -7.22 11.47
N ARG A 16 -3.92 -6.62 10.29
CA ARG A 16 -3.65 -7.15 8.95
C ARG A 16 -2.21 -6.93 8.51
N SER A 17 -1.26 -6.81 9.44
CA SER A 17 0.16 -6.76 9.12
C SER A 17 0.75 -8.17 9.08
N PHE A 18 0.21 -9.03 8.21
CA PHE A 18 0.82 -10.33 7.93
C PHE A 18 1.90 -10.13 6.87
N SER A 19 3.17 -10.12 7.30
CA SER A 19 4.29 -10.14 6.36
C SER A 19 4.77 -11.58 6.18
N SER A 20 4.63 -12.11 4.98
CA SER A 20 5.23 -13.39 4.54
C SER A 20 6.73 -13.27 4.25
N TRP A 21 7.32 -12.09 4.48
CA TRP A 21 8.70 -11.79 4.11
C TRP A 21 9.67 -12.82 4.66
N GLN A 22 10.50 -13.38 3.78
CA GLN A 22 11.58 -14.29 4.11
C GLN A 22 12.91 -13.63 3.75
N PRO A 23 13.94 -13.72 4.61
CA PRO A 23 15.25 -13.19 4.27
C PRO A 23 15.87 -13.94 3.08
N GLU A 24 16.52 -13.22 2.17
CA GLU A 24 17.11 -13.82 0.96
C GLU A 24 18.14 -14.91 1.25
N ALA A 25 18.84 -14.83 2.38
CA ALA A 25 19.78 -15.87 2.80
C ALA A 25 19.10 -17.25 2.98
N VAL A 26 17.86 -17.28 3.47
CA VAL A 26 17.07 -18.51 3.62
C VAL A 26 16.63 -19.04 2.26
N VAL A 27 16.23 -18.14 1.35
CA VAL A 27 15.85 -18.51 -0.02
C VAL A 27 17.06 -19.07 -0.77
N ASN A 28 18.22 -18.42 -0.68
CA ASN A 28 19.45 -18.89 -1.31
C ASN A 28 19.89 -20.26 -0.78
N LYS A 29 19.82 -20.46 0.54
CA LYS A 29 20.12 -21.77 1.14
C LYS A 29 19.20 -22.86 0.59
N ARG A 30 17.89 -22.60 0.47
CA ARG A 30 16.94 -23.53 -0.15
C ARG A 30 17.25 -23.80 -1.62
N ILE A 31 17.67 -22.79 -2.39
CA ILE A 31 18.10 -22.98 -3.79
C ILE A 31 19.30 -23.93 -3.85
N GLN A 32 20.30 -23.73 -2.98
CA GLN A 32 21.48 -24.58 -2.92
C GLN A 32 21.12 -26.03 -2.54
N GLU A 33 20.27 -26.22 -1.54
CA GLU A 33 19.79 -27.54 -1.11
C GLU A 33 18.98 -28.24 -2.20
N ASN A 34 18.01 -27.55 -2.81
CA ASN A 34 17.13 -28.10 -3.83
C ASN A 34 17.86 -28.44 -5.14
N ALA A 35 18.87 -27.63 -5.50
CA ALA A 35 19.69 -27.85 -6.69
C ALA A 35 20.90 -28.76 -6.44
N GLY A 36 21.09 -29.27 -5.21
CA GLY A 36 22.22 -30.13 -4.86
C GLY A 36 23.59 -29.47 -5.02
N ILE A 37 23.67 -28.16 -4.80
CA ILE A 37 24.90 -27.38 -4.99
C ILE A 37 25.82 -27.62 -3.80
N THR A 38 26.98 -28.22 -4.06
CA THR A 38 27.97 -28.56 -3.02
C THR A 38 29.27 -27.76 -3.16
N SER A 39 29.47 -27.09 -4.30
CA SER A 39 30.68 -26.30 -4.57
C SER A 39 30.38 -24.91 -5.13
N ASN A 40 31.31 -23.98 -4.92
CA ASN A 40 31.21 -22.61 -5.41
C ASN A 40 31.10 -22.55 -6.95
N TRP A 41 31.80 -23.45 -7.64
CA TRP A 41 31.74 -23.53 -9.10
C TRP A 41 30.33 -23.93 -9.59
N GLN A 42 29.72 -24.95 -8.98
CA GLN A 42 28.35 -25.35 -9.28
C GLN A 42 27.37 -24.20 -9.02
N TYR A 43 27.57 -23.45 -7.94
CA TYR A 43 26.76 -22.27 -7.63
C TYR A 43 26.84 -21.23 -8.76
N ARG A 44 28.05 -20.87 -9.19
CA ARG A 44 28.25 -19.90 -10.29
C ARG A 44 27.66 -20.40 -11.60
N GLN A 45 27.79 -21.69 -11.91
CA GLN A 45 27.19 -22.27 -13.11
C GLN A 45 25.65 -22.20 -13.04
N TYR A 46 25.07 -22.58 -11.91
CA TYR A 46 23.63 -22.55 -11.69
C TYR A 46 23.07 -21.14 -11.85
N MET A 47 23.74 -20.14 -11.25
CA MET A 47 23.33 -18.73 -11.34
C MET A 47 23.46 -18.18 -12.76
N GLN A 48 24.48 -18.58 -13.51
CA GLN A 48 24.59 -18.19 -14.93
C GLN A 48 23.48 -18.80 -15.78
N GLN A 49 23.12 -20.06 -15.53
CA GLN A 49 22.10 -20.78 -16.30
C GLN A 49 20.67 -20.35 -15.94
N ASN A 50 20.42 -19.98 -14.68
CA ASN A 50 19.08 -19.71 -14.16
C ASN A 50 18.85 -18.26 -13.72
N GLY A 51 19.86 -17.38 -13.83
CA GLY A 51 19.81 -16.00 -13.32
C GLY A 51 18.60 -15.21 -13.83
N VAL A 52 18.29 -15.32 -15.12
CA VAL A 52 17.11 -14.65 -15.71
C VAL A 52 15.81 -15.14 -15.08
N LYS A 53 15.69 -16.44 -14.81
CA LYS A 53 14.48 -17.01 -14.18
C LYS A 53 14.36 -16.56 -12.73
N ILE A 54 15.46 -16.51 -11.99
CA ILE A 54 15.51 -16.04 -10.60
C ILE A 54 15.11 -14.57 -10.53
N MET A 55 15.66 -13.73 -11.42
CA MET A 55 15.30 -12.30 -11.50
C MET A 55 13.81 -12.12 -11.78
N ASN A 56 13.26 -12.82 -12.78
CA ASN A 56 11.84 -12.74 -13.10
C ASN A 56 10.95 -13.19 -11.95
N PHE A 57 11.31 -14.28 -11.27
CA PHE A 57 10.60 -14.77 -10.09
C PHE A 57 10.61 -13.72 -8.97
N ASN A 58 11.79 -13.15 -8.66
CA ASN A 58 11.91 -12.13 -7.63
C ASN A 58 11.08 -10.88 -7.95
N SER A 59 11.06 -10.43 -9.21
CA SER A 59 10.22 -9.31 -9.64
C SER A 59 8.73 -9.60 -9.41
N VAL A 60 8.26 -10.77 -9.84
CA VAL A 60 6.87 -11.21 -9.65
C VAL A 60 6.50 -11.31 -8.18
N GLN A 61 7.39 -11.85 -7.33
CA GLN A 61 7.15 -11.91 -5.89
C GLN A 61 7.07 -10.51 -5.27
N ALA A 62 7.95 -9.60 -5.67
CA ALA A 62 7.94 -8.23 -5.17
C ALA A 62 6.67 -7.46 -5.58
N GLU A 63 6.19 -7.66 -6.82
CA GLU A 63 4.92 -7.10 -7.29
C GLU A 63 3.74 -7.64 -6.48
N HIS A 64 3.70 -8.96 -6.26
CA HIS A 64 2.65 -9.60 -5.47
C HIS A 64 2.64 -9.13 -4.01
N ASP A 65 3.81 -9.04 -3.37
CA ASP A 65 3.97 -8.50 -2.01
C ASP A 65 3.58 -7.00 -1.95
N GLY A 66 3.77 -6.27 -3.04
CA GLY A 66 3.32 -4.89 -3.23
C GLY A 66 1.81 -4.74 -3.47
N GLY A 67 1.06 -5.84 -3.55
CA GLY A 67 -0.38 -5.85 -3.80
C GLY A 67 -0.78 -5.64 -5.27
N LEU A 68 0.18 -5.76 -6.19
CA LEU A 68 -0.08 -5.79 -7.63
C LEU A 68 -0.33 -7.24 -8.07
N ASP A 69 -1.46 -7.49 -8.71
CA ASP A 69 -1.71 -8.78 -9.34
C ASP A 69 -0.85 -8.89 -10.61
N VAL A 70 0.11 -9.80 -10.61
CA VAL A 70 1.00 -10.12 -11.74
C VAL A 70 0.19 -10.57 -12.98
N SER A 71 -1.07 -10.94 -12.78
CA SER A 71 -2.02 -11.32 -13.83
C SER A 71 -2.69 -10.15 -14.54
N LEU A 72 -2.35 -8.90 -14.23
CA LEU A 72 -2.90 -7.73 -14.92
C LEU A 72 -2.46 -7.72 -16.39
N LYS A 73 -3.17 -8.52 -17.19
CA LYS A 73 -3.25 -8.33 -18.63
C LYS A 73 -3.76 -6.92 -18.80
N PHE A 74 -2.90 -6.04 -19.31
CA PHE A 74 -3.32 -4.74 -19.81
C PHE A 74 -4.27 -5.00 -20.96
N ASP A 75 -5.55 -5.11 -20.64
CA ASP A 75 -6.57 -5.05 -21.65
C ASP A 75 -6.43 -3.67 -22.30
N ASN A 76 -6.20 -3.63 -23.61
CA ASN A 76 -6.18 -2.37 -24.37
C ASN A 76 -7.56 -1.68 -24.39
N SER A 77 -8.48 -2.13 -23.53
CA SER A 77 -9.67 -1.41 -23.09
C SER A 77 -9.32 0.05 -22.85
N LYS A 78 -9.95 0.92 -23.65
CA LYS A 78 -9.77 2.36 -23.64
C LYS A 78 -9.75 2.85 -22.19
N SER A 79 -8.62 3.40 -21.75
CA SER A 79 -8.49 4.06 -20.46
C SER A 79 -9.63 5.06 -20.30
N SER A 80 -10.61 4.72 -19.47
CA SER A 80 -11.66 5.64 -19.09
C SER A 80 -10.99 6.68 -18.20
N ASN A 81 -10.82 7.89 -18.73
CA ASN A 81 -10.25 8.99 -17.94
C ASN A 81 -11.02 9.08 -16.61
N PRO A 82 -10.33 9.11 -15.47
CA PRO A 82 -10.98 9.12 -14.17
C PRO A 82 -11.85 10.37 -14.04
N TYR A 83 -13.02 10.20 -13.43
CA TYR A 83 -13.91 11.33 -13.18
C TYR A 83 -13.28 12.33 -12.21
N VAL A 84 -13.30 13.61 -12.58
CA VAL A 84 -12.84 14.73 -11.75
C VAL A 84 -14.05 15.48 -11.20
N TYR A 85 -14.18 15.51 -9.88
CA TYR A 85 -15.20 16.31 -9.19
C TYR A 85 -14.86 17.79 -9.28
N LYS A 86 -15.88 18.64 -9.48
CA LYS A 86 -15.66 20.09 -9.62
C LYS A 86 -15.40 20.78 -8.29
N SER A 87 -15.90 20.22 -7.19
CA SER A 87 -15.73 20.76 -5.84
C SER A 87 -15.98 19.67 -4.78
N VAL A 88 -15.63 19.95 -3.53
CA VAL A 88 -15.96 19.08 -2.38
C VAL A 88 -17.47 18.92 -2.14
N PHE A 89 -18.29 19.82 -2.67
CA PHE A 89 -19.75 19.79 -2.57
C PHE A 89 -20.42 19.16 -3.80
N ASP A 90 -19.63 18.66 -4.76
CA ASP A 90 -20.14 18.02 -5.96
C ASP A 90 -20.75 16.65 -5.62
N SER A 91 -22.07 16.51 -5.83
CA SER A 91 -22.83 15.29 -5.53
C SER A 91 -23.02 14.38 -6.75
N SER A 92 -22.41 14.69 -7.89
CA SER A 92 -22.46 13.83 -9.07
C SER A 92 -21.79 12.48 -8.76
N LYS A 93 -22.47 11.37 -9.05
CA LYS A 93 -21.97 10.02 -8.74
C LYS A 93 -21.80 9.21 -10.03
N PRO A 94 -20.67 9.37 -10.74
CA PRO A 94 -20.43 8.65 -11.99
C PRO A 94 -20.04 7.18 -11.77
N TYR A 95 -19.64 6.80 -10.55
CA TYR A 95 -19.25 5.44 -10.21
C TYR A 95 -19.92 4.97 -8.93
N GLN A 96 -20.03 3.66 -8.79
CA GLN A 96 -20.53 3.03 -7.56
C GLN A 96 -19.65 3.41 -6.36
N MET A 97 -20.28 3.60 -5.20
CA MET A 97 -19.56 3.87 -3.95
C MET A 97 -18.97 2.55 -3.43
N SER A 98 -17.64 2.48 -3.37
CA SER A 98 -16.94 1.39 -2.70
C SER A 98 -16.84 1.65 -1.19
N ASP A 99 -16.55 0.58 -0.43
CA ASP A 99 -16.37 0.62 1.02
C ASP A 99 -15.28 1.63 1.45
N LEU A 100 -14.23 1.81 0.65
CA LEU A 100 -13.17 2.79 0.93
C LEU A 100 -13.52 4.21 0.44
N LYS A 101 -14.29 4.33 -0.64
CA LYS A 101 -14.61 5.61 -1.28
C LYS A 101 -15.65 6.40 -0.49
N ALA A 102 -16.66 5.71 0.03
CA ALA A 102 -17.72 6.34 0.82
C ALA A 102 -17.21 7.09 2.07
N PRO A 103 -16.41 6.48 2.98
CA PRO A 103 -15.90 7.17 4.16
C PRO A 103 -14.90 8.27 3.80
N TYR A 104 -14.06 8.07 2.77
CA TYR A 104 -13.12 9.09 2.31
C TYR A 104 -13.85 10.36 1.83
N MET A 105 -14.81 10.22 0.90
CA MET A 105 -15.57 11.35 0.36
C MET A 105 -16.36 12.09 1.46
N SER A 106 -16.94 11.35 2.42
CA SER A 106 -17.64 11.95 3.56
C SER A 106 -16.69 12.73 4.47
N ARG A 107 -15.49 12.20 4.74
CA ARG A 107 -14.47 12.87 5.55
C ARG A 107 -14.02 14.19 4.91
N GLU A 108 -13.76 14.19 3.61
CA GLU A 108 -13.38 15.42 2.88
C GLU A 108 -14.49 16.48 2.92
N GLN A 109 -15.76 16.07 2.80
CA GLN A 109 -16.91 16.98 2.93
C GLN A 109 -17.05 17.57 4.33
N LEU A 110 -16.83 16.78 5.38
CA LEU A 110 -16.86 17.25 6.77
C LEU A 110 -15.70 18.19 7.06
N ASN A 111 -14.49 17.85 6.59
CA ASN A 111 -13.31 18.67 6.74
C ASN A 111 -13.49 20.05 6.09
N ALA A 112 -14.11 20.11 4.91
CA ALA A 112 -14.42 21.37 4.23
C ALA A 112 -15.43 22.25 4.99
N ARG A 113 -16.19 21.69 5.93
CA ARG A 113 -17.15 22.41 6.78
C ARG A 113 -16.59 22.78 8.15
N MET A 114 -15.34 22.44 8.45
CA MET A 114 -14.74 22.80 9.73
C MET A 114 -14.62 24.32 9.83
N VAL A 115 -15.25 24.89 10.85
CA VAL A 115 -15.11 26.30 11.23
C VAL A 115 -14.27 26.37 12.49
N ALA A 116 -13.32 27.29 12.54
CA ALA A 116 -12.51 27.48 13.74
C ALA A 116 -13.41 27.89 14.92
N PRO A 117 -13.19 27.33 16.12
CA PRO A 117 -13.97 27.71 17.30
C PRO A 117 -13.79 29.20 17.59
N THR A 118 -14.89 29.89 17.92
CA THR A 118 -14.86 31.29 18.33
C THR A 118 -14.52 31.38 19.81
N ILE A 119 -13.50 32.17 20.15
CA ILE A 119 -13.18 32.52 21.53
C ILE A 119 -14.06 33.71 21.87
N GLN A 120 -15.08 33.50 22.71
CA GLN A 120 -15.78 34.63 23.30
C GLN A 120 -14.79 35.31 24.27
N PRO A 121 -14.46 36.60 24.08
CA PRO A 121 -13.66 37.31 25.07
C PRO A 121 -14.50 37.37 26.35
N ASN A 122 -14.15 36.50 27.28
CA ASN A 122 -14.58 36.52 28.66
C ASN A 122 -14.46 37.97 29.15
N GLN A 123 -15.61 38.53 29.51
CA GLN A 123 -15.75 39.81 30.18
C GLN A 123 -14.72 39.84 31.32
N GLN A 124 -13.72 40.71 31.18
CA GLN A 124 -12.79 40.98 32.25
C GLN A 124 -13.62 41.54 33.42
N ASP A 125 -13.65 40.77 34.51
CA ASP A 125 -14.05 41.24 35.83
C ASP A 125 -13.42 42.63 36.06
N ARG A 126 -14.27 43.66 36.18
CA ARG A 126 -13.90 44.99 36.67
C ARG A 126 -14.53 45.20 38.02
#